data_AF-A0A2R3JNB5-F1
#
_entry.id   AF-A0A2R3JNB5-F1
#
_cell.length_a   1.000
_cell.length_b   1.000
_cell.length_c   1.000
_cell.angle_alpha   90.00
_cell.angle_beta   90.00
_cell.angle_gamma   90.00
#
_symmetry.space_group_name_H-M   'P 1'
#
loop_
_entity.id
_entity.type
_entity.pdbx_description
1 polymer ?
#
loop_
_entity_poly.entity_id
_entity_poly.type
_entity_poly.pdbx_seq_one_letter_code
_entity_poly.pdbx_strand_id
1 'polypeptide(L)'
;MNLLALGGIAIVLVILEEFVFSASRYFWVGGIAPVLWTIFLAYVVIVHAANLTVVDYALAIIAVIVPYVCWGNGFQRRANRRQS
;
A
#
# COMPACT_ATOMS: atom_id res chain seq x y z
N MET A 1 -18.34 -5.84 3.17
CA MET A 1 -17.05 -6.30 3.72
C MET A 1 -16.71 -5.44 4.93
N ASN A 2 -16.38 -6.04 6.07
CA ASN A 2 -16.12 -5.30 7.31
C ASN A 2 -14.81 -4.48 7.16
N LEU A 3 -14.77 -3.23 7.65
CA LEU A 3 -13.60 -2.32 7.53
C LEU A 3 -12.31 -2.91 8.13
N LEU A 4 -12.45 -3.75 9.14
CA LEU A 4 -11.36 -4.54 9.71
C LEU A 4 -10.72 -5.50 8.71
N ALA A 5 -11.50 -6.02 7.76
CA ALA A 5 -10.96 -6.87 6.69
C ALA A 5 -10.19 -6.05 5.64
N LEU A 6 -10.62 -4.82 5.33
CA LEU A 6 -9.87 -3.92 4.42
C LEU A 6 -8.54 -3.47 5.04
N GLY A 7 -8.55 -3.08 6.32
CA GLY A 7 -7.33 -2.77 7.05
C GLY A 7 -6.41 -3.98 7.20
N GLY A 8 -6.98 -5.16 7.46
CA GLY A 8 -6.24 -6.42 7.51
C GLY A 8 -5.59 -6.78 6.17
N ILE A 9 -6.31 -6.65 5.06
CA ILE A 9 -5.77 -6.88 3.71
C ILE A 9 -4.66 -5.86 3.39
N ALA A 10 -4.82 -4.60 3.79
CA ALA A 10 -3.79 -3.57 3.61
C ALA A 10 -2.50 -3.92 4.36
N ILE A 11 -2.61 -4.34 5.62
CA ILE A 11 -1.47 -4.74 6.45
C ILE A 11 -0.79 -5.99 5.86
N VAL A 12 -1.57 -6.98 5.42
CA VAL A 12 -1.03 -8.19 4.77
C VAL A 12 -0.29 -7.83 3.49
N LEU A 13 -0.82 -6.91 2.67
CA LEU A 13 -0.15 -6.45 1.45
C LEU A 13 1.15 -5.71 1.76
N VAL A 14 1.18 -4.85 2.78
CA VAL A 14 2.40 -4.15 3.23
C VAL A 14 3.46 -5.14 3.73
N ILE A 15 3.05 -6.14 4.52
CA ILE A 15 3.97 -7.19 4.98
C ILE A 15 4.47 -8.02 3.81
N LEU A 16 3.62 -8.36 2.84
CA LEU A 16 4.02 -9.05 1.62
C LEU A 16 5.01 -8.19 0.79
N GLU A 17 4.80 -6.88 0.73
CA GLU A 17 5.69 -5.96 0.02
C GLU A 17 7.09 -5.95 0.63
N GLU A 18 7.16 -5.75 1.95
CA GLU A 18 8.41 -5.67 2.70
C GLU A 18 9.17 -7.01 2.69
N PHE A 19 8.47 -8.14 2.85
CA PHE A 19 9.11 -9.46 2.95
C PHE A 19 9.34 -10.17 1.61
N VAL A 20 8.47 -9.98 0.61
CA VAL A 20 8.55 -10.71 -0.68
C VAL A 20 9.20 -9.84 -1.76
N PHE A 21 8.93 -8.54 -1.80
CA PHE A 21 9.38 -7.69 -2.92
C PHE A 21 10.68 -6.92 -2.65
N SER A 22 11.01 -6.58 -1.39
CA SER A 22 12.29 -5.94 -1.05
C SER A 22 13.51 -6.86 -1.29
N ALA A 23 13.35 -8.19 -1.24
CA ALA A 23 14.46 -9.14 -1.32
C ALA A 23 14.85 -9.56 -2.76
N SER A 24 13.96 -9.42 -3.75
CA SER A 24 14.12 -10.05 -5.07
C SER A 24 14.43 -9.08 -6.21
N ARG A 25 14.79 -9.62 -7.38
CA ARG A 25 15.01 -8.95 -8.69
C ARG A 25 13.80 -8.14 -9.17
N TYR A 26 12.65 -8.28 -8.50
CA TYR A 26 11.35 -7.65 -8.78
C TYR A 26 11.13 -6.31 -8.09
N PHE A 27 12.18 -5.51 -7.85
CA PHE A 27 12.08 -4.21 -7.18
C PHE A 27 11.03 -3.27 -7.81
N TRP A 28 10.89 -3.33 -9.14
CA TRP A 28 9.88 -2.59 -9.90
C TRP A 28 8.44 -2.94 -9.53
N VAL A 29 8.19 -4.17 -9.08
CA VAL A 29 6.87 -4.61 -8.64
C VAL A 29 6.46 -3.90 -7.35
N GLY A 30 7.41 -3.54 -6.49
CA GLY A 30 7.15 -2.70 -5.33
C GLY A 30 6.62 -1.31 -5.69
N GLY A 31 6.92 -0.77 -6.87
CA GLY A 31 6.34 0.51 -7.33
C GLY A 31 4.95 0.36 -7.95
N ILE A 32 4.68 -0.79 -8.58
CA ILE A 32 3.38 -1.09 -9.20
C ILE A 32 2.35 -1.48 -8.13
N ALA A 33 2.76 -2.16 -7.06
CA ALA A 33 1.90 -2.57 -5.96
C ALA A 33 1.11 -1.42 -5.29
N PRO A 34 1.72 -0.29 -4.85
CA PRO A 34 0.99 0.83 -4.26
C PRO A 34 0.08 1.53 -5.28
N VAL A 35 0.43 1.53 -6.56
CA VAL A 35 -0.44 2.06 -7.63
C VAL A 35 -1.69 1.21 -7.79
N LEU A 36 -1.54 -0.12 -7.91
CA LEU A 36 -2.67 -1.05 -7.98
C LEU A 36 -3.54 -0.99 -6.73
N TRP A 37 -2.90 -0.85 -5.56
CA TRP A 37 -3.58 -0.67 -4.29
C TRP A 37 -4.44 0.61 -4.26
N THR A 38 -3.90 1.72 -4.78
CA THR A 38 -4.62 2.99 -4.87
C THR A 38 -5.83 2.89 -5.79
N ILE A 39 -5.68 2.22 -6.95
CA ILE A 39 -6.79 1.97 -7.88
C ILE A 39 -7.88 1.12 -7.22
N PHE A 40 -7.49 0.08 -6.48
CA PHE A 40 -8.43 -0.75 -5.74
C PHE A 40 -9.18 0.03 -4.65
N LEU A 41 -8.48 0.84 -3.85
CA LEU A 41 -9.11 1.70 -2.86
C LEU A 41 -10.06 2.72 -3.50
N ALA A 42 -9.67 3.34 -4.61
CA ALA A 42 -10.54 4.27 -5.35
C ALA A 42 -11.83 3.58 -5.81
N TYR A 43 -11.73 2.35 -6.34
CA TYR A 43 -12.90 1.55 -6.71
C TYR A 43 -13.80 1.27 -5.50
N VAL A 44 -13.24 0.83 -4.38
CA VAL A 44 -14.00 0.54 -3.15
C VAL A 44 -14.72 1.78 -2.65
N VAL A 45 -14.04 2.93 -2.64
CA VAL A 45 -14.59 4.22 -2.21
C VAL A 45 -15.74 4.66 -3.11
N ILE A 46 -15.60 4.53 -4.44
CA ILE A 46 -16.65 4.91 -5.39
C ILE A 46 -17.89 4.03 -5.24
N VAL A 47 -17.70 2.70 -5.17
CA VAL A 47 -18.81 1.74 -5.07
C VAL A 47 -19.56 1.86 -3.74
N HIS A 48 -18.87 2.23 -2.66
CA HIS A 48 -19.45 2.31 -1.31
C HIS A 48 -19.65 3.74 -0.82
N ALA A 49 -19.55 4.75 -1.69
CA ALA A 49 -19.62 6.18 -1.35
C ALA A 49 -20.81 6.54 -0.46
N ALA A 50 -21.99 5.94 -0.71
CA ALA A 50 -23.20 6.21 0.05
C ALA A 50 -23.17 5.74 1.52
N ASN A 51 -22.25 4.83 1.87
CA ASN A 51 -22.15 4.23 3.20
C ASN A 51 -20.85 4.59 3.94
N LEU A 52 -20.00 5.46 3.35
CA LEU A 52 -18.72 5.85 3.92
C LEU A 52 -18.88 7.06 4.84
N THR A 53 -18.31 6.97 6.04
CA THR A 53 -18.22 8.06 7.01
C THR A 53 -16.92 8.86 6.82
N VAL A 54 -16.84 10.03 7.44
CA VAL A 54 -15.63 10.88 7.41
C VAL A 54 -14.39 10.12 7.91
N VAL A 55 -14.57 9.24 8.91
CA VAL A 55 -13.48 8.41 9.44
C VAL A 55 -12.97 7.43 8.38
N ASP A 56 -13.87 6.88 7.56
CA ASP A 56 -13.49 5.93 6.51
C ASP A 56 -12.67 6.62 5.41
N TYR A 57 -13.00 7.86 5.08
CA TYR A 57 -12.18 8.67 4.18
C TYR A 57 -10.80 8.97 4.77
N ALA A 58 -10.71 9.29 6.06
CA ALA A 58 -9.42 9.50 6.73
C ALA A 58 -8.54 8.23 6.72
N LEU A 59 -9.14 7.07 7.00
CA LEU A 59 -8.44 5.78 6.95
C LEU A 59 -8.02 5.42 5.52
N ALA A 60 -8.85 5.68 4.52
CA ALA A 60 -8.50 5.46 3.11
C ALA A 60 -7.28 6.31 2.69
N ILE A 61 -7.21 7.57 3.13
CA ILE A 61 -6.06 8.45 2.86
C ILE A 61 -4.78 7.88 3.50
N ILE A 62 -4.84 7.46 4.76
CA ILE A 62 -3.69 6.84 5.43
C ILE A 62 -3.29 5.54 4.72
N ALA A 63 -4.26 4.72 4.32
CA ALA A 63 -4.05 3.47 3.61
C ALA A 63 -3.42 3.66 2.23
N VAL A 64 -3.56 4.83 1.61
CA VAL A 64 -2.81 5.21 0.40
C VAL A 64 -1.39 5.64 0.78
N ILE A 65 -1.22 6.54 1.73
CA ILE A 65 0.09 7.15 2.04
C ILE A 65 1.12 6.12 2.54
N VAL A 66 0.72 5.21 3.43
CA VAL A 66 1.65 4.29 4.12
C VAL A 66 2.43 3.41 3.11
N PRO A 67 1.79 2.70 2.16
CA PRO A 67 2.50 1.92 1.14
C PRO A 67 3.53 2.74 0.35
N TYR A 68 3.22 3.97 -0.07
CA TYR A 68 4.18 4.79 -0.83
C TYR A 68 5.41 5.19 -0.01
N VAL A 69 5.23 5.49 1.29
CA VAL A 69 6.34 5.83 2.19
C VAL A 69 7.22 4.61 2.47
N CYS A 70 6.60 3.45 2.74
CA CYS A 70 7.31 2.20 2.95
C CYS A 70 8.15 1.81 1.71
N TRP A 71 7.55 1.86 0.52
CA TRP A 71 8.26 1.59 -0.72
C TRP A 71 9.42 2.56 -0.97
N GLY A 72 9.21 3.87 -0.78
CA GLY A 72 10.26 4.88 -0.95
C GLY A 72 11.46 4.66 -0.02
N ASN A 73 11.20 4.31 1.24
CA ASN A 73 12.26 3.97 2.20
C ASN A 73 13.02 2.68 1.80
N GLY A 74 12.29 1.65 1.35
CA GLY A 74 12.86 0.42 0.82
C GLY A 74 13.75 0.65 -0.41
N PHE A 75 13.33 1.54 -1.33
CA PHE A 75 14.13 1.95 -2.49
C PHE A 75 15.46 2.56 -2.06
N GLN A 76 15.38 3.55 -1.17
CA GLN A 76 16.54 4.33 -0.76
C GLN A 76 17.55 3.48 0.02
N ARG A 77 17.07 2.56 0.86
CA ARG A 77 17.92 1.58 1.56
C ARG A 77 18.66 0.65 0.61
N ARG A 78 18.01 0.24 -0.50
CA ARG A 78 18.63 -0.63 -1.53
C ARG A 78 19.61 0.15 -2.41
N ALA A 79 19.31 1.41 -2.72
CA ALA A 79 20.23 2.31 -3.43
C ALA A 79 21.52 2.53 -2.62
N ASN A 80 21.41 2.82 -1.32
CA ASN A 80 22.56 2.99 -0.43
C ASN A 80 23.42 1.72 -0.34
N ARG A 81 22.80 0.53 -0.28
CA ARG A 81 23.54 -0.76 -0.29
C ARG A 81 24.30 -1.06 -1.58
N ARG A 82 23.92 -0.46 -2.71
CA ARG A 82 24.64 -0.63 -3.99
C ARG A 82 25.80 0.35 -4.15
N GLN A 83 25.85 1.40 -3.33
CA GLN A 83 26.89 2.43 -3.35
C GLN A 83 28.02 2.19 -2.34
N SER A 84 27.82 1.28 -1.36
CA SER A 84 28.86 0.79 -0.44
C SER A 84 29.51 -0.47 -0.96
#